data_AF-A0A7V9ZL95-F1
#
_entry.id   AF-A0A7V9ZL95-F1
#
_cell.length_a   1.000
_cell.length_b   1.000
_cell.length_c   1.000
_cell.angle_alpha   90.00
_cell.angle_beta   90.00
_cell.angle_gamma   90.00
#
_symmetry.space_group_name_H-M   'P 1'
#
loop_
_entity.id
_entity.type
_entity.pdbx_description
1 polymer ?
#
loop_
_entity_poly.entity_id
_entity_poly.type
_entity_poly.pdbx_seq_one_letter_code
_entity_poly.pdbx_strand_id
1 'polypeptide(L)'
;MPQQAFGESKNNAEVDCLPELRFDGKKLVLTEKEWKGKLTSEQFTVLREHGTETPFHNVYDANKEKGLYVCAGCDLPLYSSNTKFDSGTGWPSFWQPICSKNVTITEEGILFFKKDEVSCS
;
A
#
# COMPACT_ATOMS: atom_id res chain seq x y z
N MET A 1 -24.63 -27.95 1.95
CA MET A 1 -23.24 -27.57 2.20
C MET A 1 -23.27 -26.14 2.75
N PRO A 2 -23.08 -25.93 4.07
CA PRO A 2 -23.25 -24.61 4.65
C PRO A 2 -22.06 -23.72 4.28
N GLN A 3 -22.38 -22.60 3.64
CA GLN A 3 -21.47 -21.51 3.34
C GLN A 3 -20.97 -20.92 4.66
N GLN A 4 -19.66 -20.92 4.89
CA GLN A 4 -19.08 -20.18 6.01
C GLN A 4 -19.16 -18.69 5.70
N ALA A 5 -20.07 -18.02 6.39
CA ALA A 5 -20.17 -16.57 6.46
C ALA A 5 -18.90 -16.01 7.13
N PHE A 6 -18.13 -15.21 6.39
CA PHE A 6 -17.14 -14.33 6.99
C PHE A 6 -17.89 -13.19 7.68
N GLY A 7 -17.65 -13.07 8.99
CA GLY A 7 -18.42 -12.30 9.94
C GLY A 7 -18.56 -10.81 9.63
N GLU A 8 -19.79 -10.36 9.83
CA GLU A 8 -20.21 -9.16 10.55
C GLU A 8 -19.38 -7.86 10.44
N SER A 9 -20.09 -6.87 9.90
CA SER A 9 -19.85 -5.43 9.99
C SER A 9 -19.25 -5.00 11.34
N LYS A 10 -17.98 -4.61 11.31
CA LYS A 10 -17.41 -3.71 12.32
C LYS A 10 -17.20 -2.35 11.67
N ASN A 11 -17.53 -1.32 12.42
CA ASN A 11 -17.48 0.06 11.98
C ASN A 11 -16.07 0.39 11.47
N ASN A 12 -15.99 1.02 10.30
CA ASN A 12 -14.78 1.37 9.55
C ASN A 12 -13.69 2.18 10.29
N ALA A 13 -13.94 2.57 11.55
CA ALA A 13 -13.03 3.32 12.41
C ALA A 13 -12.29 2.46 13.46
N GLU A 14 -12.63 1.16 13.59
CA GLU A 14 -12.00 0.24 14.56
C GLU A 14 -10.88 -0.63 13.97
N VAL A 15 -10.62 -0.52 12.66
CA VAL A 15 -9.61 -1.31 11.92
C VAL A 15 -8.20 -0.70 11.91
N ASP A 16 -8.02 0.47 12.51
CA ASP A 16 -6.72 1.16 12.54
C ASP A 16 -5.75 0.47 13.52
N CYS A 17 -4.59 0.02 13.02
CA CYS A 17 -3.54 -0.72 13.76
C CYS A 17 -3.99 -1.99 14.51
N LEU A 18 -4.98 -2.75 14.01
CA LEU A 18 -5.31 -4.07 14.57
C LEU A 18 -4.09 -5.02 14.52
N PRO A 19 -3.91 -5.90 15.53
CA PRO A 19 -2.75 -6.80 15.59
C PRO A 19 -2.56 -7.65 14.33
N GLU A 20 -3.64 -8.14 13.74
CA GLU A 20 -3.64 -8.95 12.52
C GLU A 20 -3.34 -8.16 11.24
N LEU A 21 -3.49 -6.83 11.25
CA LEU A 21 -3.22 -5.97 10.10
C LEU A 21 -1.85 -5.28 10.21
N ARG A 22 -1.11 -5.53 11.29
CA ARG A 22 0.14 -4.86 11.61
C ARG A 22 1.34 -5.68 11.17
N PHE A 23 2.39 -4.99 10.75
CA PHE A 23 3.68 -5.59 10.43
C PHE A 23 4.23 -6.38 11.63
N ASP A 24 4.54 -7.65 11.38
CA ASP A 24 5.02 -8.62 12.37
C ASP A 24 6.55 -8.57 12.57
N GLY A 25 7.23 -7.69 11.84
CA GLY A 25 8.69 -7.55 11.87
C GLY A 25 9.44 -8.46 10.89
N LYS A 26 8.74 -9.29 10.10
CA LYS A 26 9.38 -10.21 9.15
C LYS A 26 9.31 -9.67 7.73
N LYS A 27 10.47 -9.36 7.18
CA LYS A 27 10.61 -8.94 5.78
C LYS A 27 10.59 -10.13 4.84
N LEU A 28 9.88 -10.00 3.73
CA LEU A 28 9.88 -11.01 2.67
C LEU A 28 11.19 -10.94 1.88
N VAL A 29 11.98 -12.01 1.93
CA VAL A 29 13.26 -12.12 1.21
C VAL A 29 13.08 -13.09 0.06
N LEU A 30 13.11 -12.56 -1.16
CA LEU A 30 13.05 -13.33 -2.40
C LEU A 30 14.19 -12.91 -3.32
N THR A 31 14.61 -13.81 -4.18
CA THR A 31 15.55 -13.52 -5.27
C THR A 31 14.90 -12.63 -6.33
N GLU A 32 15.70 -11.94 -7.14
CA GLU A 32 15.17 -11.13 -8.25
C GLU A 32 14.31 -11.94 -9.22
N LYS A 33 14.68 -13.19 -9.48
CA LYS A 33 13.92 -14.08 -10.35
C LYS A 33 12.55 -14.40 -9.79
N GLU A 34 12.46 -14.65 -8.48
CA GLU A 34 11.18 -14.88 -7.79
C GLU A 34 10.32 -13.61 -7.79
N TRP A 35 10.92 -12.43 -7.58
CA TRP A 35 10.22 -11.15 -7.67
C TRP A 35 9.65 -10.89 -9.07
N LYS A 36 10.43 -11.12 -10.13
CA LYS A 36 9.97 -11.02 -11.52
C LYS A 36 8.90 -12.05 -11.88
N GLY A 37 8.80 -13.15 -11.11
CA GLY A 37 7.73 -14.13 -11.25
C GLY A 37 6.45 -13.78 -10.47
N LYS A 38 6.58 -13.06 -9.34
CA LYS A 38 5.45 -12.65 -8.49
C LYS A 38 4.78 -11.35 -8.95
N LEU A 39 5.57 -10.40 -9.47
CA LEU A 39 5.11 -9.07 -9.85
C LEU A 39 4.99 -8.93 -11.37
N THR A 40 4.09 -8.06 -11.83
CA THR A 40 4.14 -7.59 -13.21
C THR A 40 5.39 -6.74 -13.43
N SER A 41 5.81 -6.57 -14.69
CA SER A 41 7.00 -5.75 -15.01
C SER A 41 6.89 -4.32 -14.48
N GLU A 42 5.70 -3.71 -14.59
CA GLU A 42 5.44 -2.36 -14.07
C GLU A 42 5.51 -2.31 -12.54
N GLN A 43 4.88 -3.27 -11.85
CA GLN A 43 4.96 -3.38 -10.39
C GLN A 43 6.40 -3.61 -9.92
N PHE A 44 7.18 -4.41 -10.64
CA PHE A 44 8.59 -4.64 -10.33
C PHE A 44 9.39 -3.34 -10.45
N THR A 45 9.24 -2.60 -11.54
CA THR A 45 9.94 -1.31 -11.72
C THR A 45 9.55 -0.29 -10.64
N VAL A 46 8.27 -0.17 -10.31
CA VAL A 46 7.82 0.76 -9.25
C VAL A 46 8.31 0.33 -7.87
N LEU A 47 8.13 -0.93 -7.49
CA LEU A 47 8.41 -1.40 -6.12
C LEU A 47 9.88 -1.73 -5.84
N ARG A 48 10.66 -2.09 -6.86
CA ARG A 48 12.04 -2.59 -6.71
C ARG A 48 13.09 -1.67 -7.33
N GLU A 49 12.73 -0.90 -8.36
CA GLU A 49 13.65 0.01 -9.05
C GLU A 49 13.36 1.49 -8.72
N HIS A 50 12.51 1.75 -7.72
CA HIS A 50 12.06 3.11 -7.33
C HIS A 50 11.48 3.92 -8.51
N GLY A 51 10.87 3.21 -9.47
CA GLY A 51 10.17 3.84 -10.59
C GLY A 51 8.90 4.55 -10.15
N THR A 52 8.41 5.46 -10.99
CA THR A 52 7.10 6.11 -10.79
C THR A 52 6.21 5.78 -11.98
N GLU A 53 5.01 5.27 -11.72
CA GLU A 53 4.02 4.97 -12.76
C GLU A 53 3.54 6.26 -13.46
N THR A 54 2.99 6.12 -14.68
CA THR A 54 2.47 7.29 -15.41
C THR A 54 1.19 7.78 -14.74
N PRO A 55 1.02 9.09 -14.49
CA PRO A 55 -0.19 9.61 -13.84
C PRO A 55 -1.43 9.29 -14.66
N PHE A 56 -2.57 9.08 -13.97
CA PHE A 56 -3.88 8.79 -14.54
C PHE A 56 -4.01 7.47 -15.33
N HIS A 57 -2.94 6.66 -15.40
CA HIS A 57 -2.92 5.37 -16.07
C HIS A 57 -2.94 4.17 -15.10
N ASN A 58 -3.35 4.38 -13.85
CA ASN A 58 -3.52 3.32 -12.87
C ASN A 58 -5.01 3.13 -12.51
N VAL A 59 -5.36 1.92 -12.11
CA VAL A 59 -6.74 1.55 -11.76
C VAL A 59 -7.16 2.04 -10.37
N TYR A 60 -6.22 2.51 -9.55
CA TYR A 60 -6.45 2.79 -8.14
C TYR A 60 -6.73 4.27 -7.84
N ASP A 61 -6.29 5.18 -8.71
CA ASP A 61 -6.46 6.63 -8.58
C ASP A 61 -7.95 7.01 -8.55
N ALA A 62 -8.72 6.56 -9.55
CA ALA A 62 -10.17 6.80 -9.62
C ALA A 62 -11.00 5.82 -8.78
N ASN A 63 -10.38 4.80 -8.15
CA ASN A 63 -11.12 3.80 -7.37
C ASN A 63 -11.72 4.42 -6.09
N LYS A 64 -13.00 4.16 -5.83
CA LYS A 64 -13.76 4.60 -4.66
C LYS A 64 -14.41 3.44 -3.89
N GLU A 65 -14.10 2.21 -4.27
CA GLU A 65 -14.60 1.01 -3.60
C GLU A 65 -14.11 0.94 -2.14
N LYS A 66 -14.95 0.37 -1.28
CA LYS A 66 -14.61 0.16 0.13
C LYS A 66 -13.74 -1.08 0.28
N GLY A 67 -12.59 -0.91 0.91
CA GLY A 67 -11.63 -1.97 1.15
C GLY A 67 -10.30 -1.48 1.70
N LEU A 68 -9.30 -2.35 1.62
CA LEU A 68 -7.91 -2.11 2.03
C LEU A 68 -7.00 -2.13 0.81
N TYR A 69 -5.99 -1.27 0.83
CA TYR A 69 -4.90 -1.26 -0.14
C TYR A 69 -3.72 -2.01 0.48
N VAL A 70 -3.37 -3.14 -0.13
CA VAL A 70 -2.31 -4.03 0.32
C VAL A 70 -1.07 -3.87 -0.55
N CYS A 71 0.10 -4.10 0.03
CA CYS A 71 1.37 -4.12 -0.70
C CYS A 71 1.35 -5.27 -1.72
N ALA A 72 1.51 -4.98 -3.01
CA ALA A 72 1.56 -6.03 -4.04
C ALA A 72 2.75 -7.00 -3.87
N GLY A 73 3.77 -6.60 -3.11
CA GLY A 73 4.95 -7.42 -2.85
C GLY A 73 4.80 -8.41 -1.69
N CYS A 74 4.28 -7.97 -0.54
CA CYS A 74 4.23 -8.78 0.68
C CYS A 74 2.82 -8.97 1.26
N ASP A 75 1.79 -8.47 0.56
CA ASP A 75 0.38 -8.58 0.94
C ASP A 75 0.02 -7.86 2.26
N LEU A 76 0.95 -7.05 2.81
CA LEU A 76 0.73 -6.26 4.02
C LEU A 76 -0.27 -5.12 3.76
N PRO A 77 -1.33 -4.96 4.58
CA PRO A 77 -2.23 -3.82 4.49
C PRO A 77 -1.52 -2.49 4.76
N LEU A 78 -1.58 -1.53 3.84
CA LEU A 78 -0.91 -0.23 3.98
C LEU A 78 -1.89 0.91 4.22
N TYR A 79 -3.00 0.96 3.47
CA TYR A 79 -3.97 2.05 3.51
C TYR A 79 -5.41 1.55 3.51
N SER A 80 -6.31 2.37 3.99
CA SER A 80 -7.76 2.12 3.96
C SER A 80 -8.43 3.03 2.93
N SER A 81 -9.44 2.52 2.24
CA SER A 81 -10.34 3.33 1.40
C SER A 81 -11.02 4.48 2.17
N ASN A 82 -11.11 4.41 3.50
CA ASN A 82 -11.65 5.50 4.32
C ASN A 82 -10.70 6.69 4.43
N THR A 83 -9.40 6.46 4.24
CA THR A 83 -8.37 7.48 4.32
C THR A 83 -7.94 7.96 2.93
N LYS A 84 -8.53 7.38 1.88
CA LYS A 84 -8.34 7.78 0.50
C LYS A 84 -9.10 9.06 0.19
N PHE A 85 -8.47 9.94 -0.58
CA PHE A 85 -9.09 11.13 -1.13
C PHE A 85 -8.64 11.36 -2.57
N ASP A 86 -9.35 12.24 -3.28
CA ASP A 86 -9.00 12.65 -4.63
C ASP A 86 -8.14 13.93 -4.54
N SER A 87 -6.87 13.80 -4.92
CA SER A 87 -5.91 14.90 -4.94
C SER A 87 -5.85 15.60 -6.30
N GLY A 88 -6.42 15.02 -7.35
CA GLY A 88 -6.24 15.46 -8.73
C GLY A 88 -4.82 15.29 -9.28
N THR A 89 -3.94 14.55 -8.61
CA THR A 89 -2.54 14.38 -9.04
C THR A 89 -2.35 13.26 -10.06
N GLY A 90 -3.31 12.34 -10.17
CA GLY A 90 -3.23 11.15 -11.03
C GLY A 90 -2.61 9.92 -10.36
N TRP A 91 -2.42 9.96 -9.04
CA TRP A 91 -1.97 8.84 -8.21
C TRP A 91 -2.83 8.70 -6.96
N PRO A 92 -3.08 7.46 -6.49
CA PRO A 92 -3.90 7.23 -5.31
C PRO A 92 -3.31 7.92 -4.07
N SER A 93 -4.11 8.79 -3.45
CA SER A 93 -3.67 9.64 -2.36
C SER A 93 -4.41 9.31 -1.06
N PHE A 94 -3.68 9.25 0.04
CA PHE A 94 -4.19 8.90 1.37
C PHE A 94 -3.64 9.87 2.42
N TRP A 95 -4.47 10.28 3.37
CA TRP A 95 -4.04 11.22 4.41
C TRP A 95 -3.49 10.52 5.66
N GLN A 96 -3.74 9.22 5.83
CA GLN A 96 -3.07 8.39 6.85
C GLN A 96 -2.91 6.93 6.40
N PRO A 97 -1.83 6.24 6.83
CA PRO A 97 -1.72 4.79 6.71
C PRO A 97 -2.65 4.08 7.69
N ILE A 98 -2.94 2.81 7.43
CA ILE A 98 -3.73 1.97 8.36
C ILE A 98 -2.98 1.70 9.66
N CYS A 99 -1.64 1.63 9.58
CA CYS A 99 -0.80 1.56 10.75
C CYS A 99 0.58 2.14 10.46
N SER A 100 1.08 2.99 11.37
CA SER A 100 2.39 3.64 11.26
C SER A 100 3.57 2.66 11.23
N LYS A 101 3.37 1.40 11.63
CA LYS A 101 4.40 0.35 11.61
C LYS A 101 4.48 -0.44 10.32
N ASN A 102 3.53 -0.23 9.41
CA ASN A 102 3.49 -0.92 8.12
C ASN A 102 4.18 -0.11 7.03
N VAL A 103 4.47 1.15 7.34
CA VAL A 103 5.01 2.13 6.43
C VAL A 103 6.26 2.73 7.04
N THR A 104 7.32 2.80 6.25
CA THR A 104 8.58 3.47 6.59
C THR A 104 8.67 4.75 5.76
N ILE A 105 8.93 5.87 6.42
CA ILE A 105 9.14 7.16 5.77
C ILE A 105 10.64 7.45 5.77
N THR A 106 11.21 7.67 4.59
CA THR A 106 12.60 8.05 4.39
C THR A 106 12.65 9.45 3.81
N GLU A 107 13.34 10.38 4.46
CA GLU A 107 13.56 11.71 3.90
C GLU A 107 14.63 11.62 2.80
N GLU A 108 14.26 11.99 1.58
CA GLU A 108 15.15 12.06 0.43
C GLU A 108 15.29 13.50 -0.07
N GLY A 109 16.43 13.82 -0.67
CA GLY A 109 16.61 15.06 -1.43
C GLY A 109 17.76 15.95 -0.99
N ILE A 110 17.83 17.13 -1.58
CA ILE A 110 18.89 18.13 -1.37
C ILE A 110 18.35 19.31 -0.58
N LEU A 111 19.23 20.16 -0.04
CA LEU A 111 18.95 21.19 0.98
C LEU A 111 17.61 21.96 0.85
N PHE A 112 17.15 22.25 -0.38
CA PHE A 112 15.92 22.99 -0.66
C PHE A 112 14.78 22.17 -1.29
N PHE A 113 15.05 20.91 -1.67
CA PHE A 113 14.10 20.01 -2.29
C PHE A 113 14.12 18.68 -1.52
N LYS A 114 13.39 18.65 -0.41
CA LYS A 114 13.16 17.43 0.36
C LYS A 114 11.85 16.78 -0.07
N LYS A 115 11.85 15.45 -0.16
CA LYS A 115 10.69 14.62 -0.44
C LYS A 115 10.72 13.44 0.53
N ASP A 116 9.59 13.18 1.16
CA ASP A 116 9.40 11.97 1.95
C ASP A 116 9.05 10.81 1.02
N GLU A 117 9.92 9.81 0.93
CA GLU A 117 9.61 8.53 0.30
C GLU A 117 8.90 7.63 1.29
N VAL A 118 7.82 7.03 0.84
CA VAL A 118 6.97 6.17 1.66
C VAL A 118 7.08 4.74 1.13
N SER A 119 7.61 3.84 1.96
CA SER A 119 7.88 2.44 1.59
C SER A 119 7.20 1.46 2.55
N CYS A 120 6.99 0.23 2.10
CA CYS A 120 6.52 -0.85 2.98
C CYS A 120 7.60 -1.21 4.01
N SER A 121 7.21 -1.43 5.27
CA SER A 121 8.11 -1.82 6.37
C SER A 121 8.73 -3.20 6.24
#